data_AF-X1MEP6-F1
#
_entry.id   AF-X1MEP6-F1
#
_cell.length_a   1.000
_cell.length_b   1.000
_cell.length_c   1.000
_cell.angle_alpha   90.00
_cell.angle_beta   90.00
_cell.angle_gamma   90.00
#
_symmetry.space_group_name_H-M   'P 1'
#
loop_
_entity.id
_entity.type
_entity.pdbx_description
1 polymer ?
#
loop_
_entity_poly.entity_id
_entity_poly.type
_entity_poly.pdbx_seq_one_letter_code
_entity_poly.pdbx_strand_id
1 'polypeptide(L)'
;TVEDVDKLPLEDYGPENHFTIMGDGQIKPLKVLPEYENPRGDTKNSIFYIASRGCPYSCSYCQEPFYQEIINVKKRVRIKSVEKVIEDLKYLKNKYLETSKIYFLDPDFFVKTNDWLSKFAQKYTKYVQKPFWAFANPFSITSEKAHILSNAGLNEIQIGIQSGSERTNRELYNRRFSEEKLLESIKIFQELDVGVWLDIIYDNPWERKEDLEKTINLIERFPKPFKLGTFALSFFEKTPLYEKALKEGIQVLRKDESLNFHTRKSSFNDNLNEIIRQGRI
;
A
#
# COMPACT_ATOMS: atom_id res chain seq x y z
N THR A 1 21.54 -11.85 -4.44
CA THR A 1 20.28 -11.13 -4.72
C THR A 1 20.35 -10.42 -6.04
N VAL A 2 19.22 -10.32 -6.76
CA VAL A 2 19.16 -9.72 -8.10
C VAL A 2 19.18 -8.20 -8.00
N GLU A 3 20.30 -7.55 -8.32
CA GLU A 3 20.39 -6.08 -8.32
C GLU A 3 19.60 -5.44 -9.47
N ASP A 4 19.72 -6.04 -10.66
CA ASP A 4 19.04 -5.61 -11.87
C ASP A 4 17.68 -6.30 -11.98
N VAL A 5 16.63 -5.61 -11.53
CA VAL A 5 15.27 -6.14 -11.47
C VAL A 5 14.61 -6.31 -12.84
N ASP A 6 15.22 -5.80 -13.92
CA ASP A 6 14.74 -6.05 -15.30
C ASP A 6 14.96 -7.49 -15.75
N LYS A 7 15.95 -8.17 -15.15
CA LYS A 7 16.27 -9.58 -15.42
C LYS A 7 15.32 -10.55 -14.73
N LEU A 8 14.45 -10.07 -13.85
CA LEU A 8 13.46 -10.92 -13.22
C LEU A 8 12.40 -11.33 -14.27
N PRO A 9 11.99 -12.61 -14.29
CA PRO A 9 10.88 -13.01 -15.13
C PRO A 9 9.61 -12.28 -14.69
N LEU A 10 8.67 -12.15 -15.62
CA LEU A 10 7.32 -11.73 -15.29
C LEU A 10 6.73 -12.71 -14.28
N GLU A 11 5.98 -12.21 -13.29
CA GLU A 11 5.31 -13.08 -12.32
C GLU A 11 4.31 -14.01 -13.03
N ASP A 12 3.91 -15.10 -12.36
CA ASP A 12 2.88 -15.98 -12.91
C ASP A 12 1.48 -15.40 -12.61
N TYR A 13 0.77 -15.03 -13.68
CA TYR A 13 -0.59 -14.49 -13.62
C TYR A 13 -1.64 -15.50 -14.10
N GLY A 14 -1.22 -16.69 -14.56
CA GLY A 14 -2.09 -17.69 -15.15
C GLY A 14 -2.39 -18.84 -14.19
N PRO A 15 -3.40 -19.67 -14.46
CA PRO A 15 -3.56 -20.95 -13.78
C PRO A 15 -2.62 -22.03 -14.37
N GLU A 16 -1.96 -21.72 -15.49
CA GLU A 16 -0.99 -22.58 -16.18
C GLU A 16 0.15 -22.92 -15.22
N ASN A 17 0.26 -24.17 -14.77
CA ASN A 17 1.21 -24.68 -13.76
C ASN A 17 0.81 -24.52 -12.28
N HIS A 18 -0.42 -24.08 -12.00
CA HIS A 18 -0.98 -24.13 -10.64
C HIS A 18 -1.76 -25.42 -10.40
N PHE A 19 -1.72 -25.92 -9.17
CA PHE A 19 -2.43 -27.14 -8.76
C PHE A 19 -3.15 -26.93 -7.42
N THR A 20 -4.27 -27.60 -7.24
CA THR A 20 -5.06 -27.60 -6.00
C THR A 20 -5.01 -28.97 -5.34
N ILE A 21 -4.85 -29.00 -4.02
CA ILE A 21 -5.03 -30.19 -3.20
C ILE A 21 -6.50 -30.23 -2.77
N MET A 22 -7.21 -31.23 -3.24
CA MET A 22 -8.61 -31.47 -2.91
C MET A 22 -8.73 -32.05 -1.50
N GLY A 23 -9.91 -31.96 -0.87
CA GLY A 23 -10.14 -32.47 0.49
C GLY A 23 -9.92 -33.98 0.66
N ASP A 24 -9.89 -34.74 -0.44
CA ASP A 24 -9.56 -36.16 -0.51
C ASP A 24 -8.07 -36.43 -0.80
N GLY A 25 -7.23 -35.39 -0.79
CA GLY A 25 -5.78 -35.46 -1.04
C GLY A 25 -5.40 -35.50 -2.53
N GLN A 26 -6.35 -35.50 -3.47
CA GLN A 26 -6.03 -35.49 -4.89
C GLN A 26 -5.42 -34.15 -5.33
N ILE A 27 -4.37 -34.19 -6.15
CA ILE A 27 -3.78 -33.01 -6.78
C ILE A 27 -4.40 -32.85 -8.17
N LYS A 28 -5.03 -31.70 -8.42
CA LYS A 28 -5.64 -31.39 -9.73
C LYS A 28 -5.07 -30.09 -10.29
N PRO A 29 -4.82 -30.00 -11.61
CA PRO A 29 -4.49 -28.73 -12.24
C PRO A 29 -5.56 -27.69 -11.95
N LEU A 30 -5.14 -26.51 -11.55
CA LEU A 30 -6.00 -25.36 -11.40
C LEU A 30 -6.44 -24.94 -12.81
N LYS A 31 -7.74 -24.94 -13.08
CA LYS A 31 -8.27 -24.54 -14.40
C LYS A 31 -8.60 -23.07 -14.47
N VAL A 32 -9.00 -22.51 -13.34
CA VAL A 32 -9.41 -21.11 -13.18
C VAL A 32 -8.82 -20.65 -11.86
N LEU A 33 -8.24 -19.45 -11.84
CA LEU A 33 -7.81 -18.85 -10.58
C LEU A 33 -9.04 -18.70 -9.66
N PRO A 34 -8.93 -19.02 -8.36
CA PRO A 34 -10.05 -18.86 -7.45
C PRO A 34 -10.54 -17.41 -7.50
N GLU A 35 -11.85 -17.22 -7.64
CA GLU A 35 -12.43 -15.89 -7.45
C GLU A 35 -12.23 -15.52 -5.98
N TYR A 36 -11.42 -14.50 -5.74
CA TYR A 36 -11.27 -13.92 -4.41
C TYR A 36 -12.19 -12.71 -4.33
N GLU A 37 -13.17 -12.75 -3.43
CA GLU A 37 -13.87 -11.53 -3.02
C GLU A 37 -12.84 -10.62 -2.37
N ASN A 38 -12.53 -9.50 -3.04
CA ASN A 38 -11.64 -8.51 -2.49
C ASN A 38 -12.47 -7.54 -1.64
N PRO A 39 -12.22 -7.43 -0.32
CA PRO A 39 -12.94 -6.49 0.54
C PRO A 39 -12.73 -5.01 0.15
N ARG A 40 -11.80 -4.73 -0.78
CA ARG A 40 -11.54 -3.38 -1.33
C ARG A 40 -12.39 -3.03 -2.57
N GLY A 41 -13.33 -3.90 -2.96
CA GLY A 41 -14.23 -3.72 -4.10
C GLY A 41 -13.96 -4.71 -5.24
N ASP A 42 -14.65 -4.53 -6.37
CA ASP A 42 -14.53 -5.43 -7.51
C ASP A 42 -13.15 -5.30 -8.20
N THR A 43 -12.18 -6.12 -7.78
CA THR A 43 -10.89 -6.27 -8.48
C THR A 43 -10.92 -7.36 -9.54
N LYS A 44 -12.11 -7.79 -9.96
CA LYS A 44 -12.26 -8.72 -11.10
C LYS A 44 -11.56 -8.12 -12.32
N ASN A 45 -10.77 -8.95 -12.97
CA ASN A 45 -9.95 -8.59 -14.12
C ASN A 45 -8.91 -7.49 -13.84
N SER A 46 -8.38 -7.40 -12.62
CA SER A 46 -7.26 -6.50 -12.32
C SER A 46 -5.91 -7.20 -12.47
N ILE A 47 -4.88 -6.46 -12.90
CA ILE A 47 -3.49 -6.92 -12.90
C ILE A 47 -2.76 -6.29 -11.71
N PHE A 48 -2.14 -7.12 -10.87
CA PHE A 48 -1.29 -6.67 -9.77
C PHE A 48 0.18 -6.73 -10.16
N TYR A 49 0.83 -5.58 -10.32
CA TYR A 49 2.16 -5.51 -10.92
C TYR A 49 3.15 -4.78 -10.01
N ILE A 50 4.41 -5.22 -10.00
CA ILE A 50 5.50 -4.61 -9.24
C ILE A 50 6.50 -3.98 -10.21
N ALA A 51 6.60 -2.64 -10.18
CA ALA A 51 7.53 -1.88 -11.01
C ALA A 51 8.86 -1.57 -10.29
N SER A 52 8.92 -1.78 -8.98
CA SER A 52 10.06 -1.53 -8.11
C SER A 52 10.00 -2.38 -6.85
N ARG A 53 11.15 -2.82 -6.37
CA ARG A 53 11.29 -3.59 -5.13
C ARG A 53 12.08 -2.78 -4.11
N GLY A 54 11.63 -2.80 -2.86
CA GLY A 54 12.24 -2.01 -1.80
C GLY A 54 11.55 -0.69 -1.52
N CYS A 55 11.80 -0.17 -0.32
CA CYS A 55 11.38 1.15 0.13
C CYS A 55 12.60 1.90 0.71
N PRO A 56 12.76 3.22 0.49
CA PRO A 56 13.91 3.94 1.06
C PRO A 56 13.74 4.22 2.57
N TYR A 57 12.52 4.11 3.08
CA TYR A 57 12.15 4.42 4.45
C TYR A 57 12.43 3.27 5.42
N SER A 58 12.41 3.56 6.73
CA SER A 58 12.73 2.61 7.81
C SER A 58 11.67 2.63 8.91
N CYS A 59 10.40 2.64 8.51
CA CYS A 59 9.28 2.65 9.44
C CYS A 59 9.38 1.48 10.42
N SER A 60 9.26 1.75 11.71
CA SER A 60 9.53 0.79 12.79
C SER A 60 8.56 -0.40 12.87
N TYR A 61 7.39 -0.27 12.23
CA TYR A 61 6.34 -1.29 12.16
C TYR A 61 6.41 -2.13 10.87
N CYS A 62 7.25 -1.76 9.90
CA CYS A 62 7.26 -2.36 8.57
C CYS A 62 8.36 -3.41 8.43
N GLN A 63 8.08 -4.53 7.75
CA GLN A 63 9.08 -5.58 7.49
C GLN A 63 10.02 -5.26 6.31
N GLU A 64 9.67 -4.29 5.45
CA GLU A 64 10.45 -3.98 4.25
C GLU A 64 11.94 -3.71 4.53
N PRO A 65 12.31 -2.90 5.55
CA PRO A 65 13.73 -2.67 5.88
C PRO A 65 14.45 -3.95 6.29
N PHE A 66 13.79 -4.81 7.06
CA PHE A 66 14.34 -6.09 7.49
C PHE A 66 14.55 -7.04 6.29
N TYR A 67 13.60 -7.11 5.35
CA TYR A 67 13.78 -7.90 4.13
C TYR A 67 14.97 -7.40 3.32
N GLN A 68 15.13 -6.09 3.18
CA GLN A 68 16.28 -5.48 2.48
C GLN A 68 17.62 -5.86 3.12
N GLU A 69 17.68 -5.94 4.44
CA GLU A 69 18.88 -6.37 5.18
C GLU A 69 19.22 -7.85 4.91
N ILE A 70 18.25 -8.76 5.02
CA ILE A 70 18.48 -10.20 4.77
C ILE A 70 18.94 -10.45 3.34
N ILE A 71 18.30 -9.79 2.37
CA ILE A 71 18.64 -9.97 0.96
C ILE A 71 19.93 -9.25 0.57
N ASN A 72 20.54 -8.46 1.47
CA ASN A 72 21.83 -7.79 1.28
C ASN A 72 21.95 -7.08 -0.08
N VAL A 73 20.94 -6.27 -0.43
CA VAL A 73 20.94 -5.46 -1.66
C VAL A 73 21.74 -4.19 -1.48
N LYS A 74 22.48 -3.79 -2.52
CA LYS A 74 23.24 -2.53 -2.50
C LYS A 74 22.33 -1.31 -2.53
N LYS A 75 21.25 -1.38 -3.30
CA LYS A 75 20.25 -0.30 -3.41
C LYS A 75 19.01 -0.64 -2.60
N ARG A 76 18.58 0.30 -1.74
CA ARG A 76 17.31 0.18 -1.03
C ARG A 76 16.13 0.08 -2.00
N VAL A 77 16.10 0.89 -3.06
CA VAL A 77 15.04 0.81 -4.07
C VAL A 77 15.66 0.38 -5.39
N ARG A 78 15.13 -0.70 -5.96
CA ARG A 78 15.49 -1.19 -7.30
C ARG A 78 14.26 -1.03 -8.19
N ILE A 79 14.38 -0.21 -9.22
CA ILE A 79 13.28 0.21 -10.09
C ILE A 79 13.49 -0.45 -11.45
N LYS A 80 12.46 -1.09 -12.02
CA LYS A 80 12.49 -1.62 -13.38
C LYS A 80 12.63 -0.46 -14.38
N SER A 81 13.28 -0.69 -15.52
CA SER A 81 13.25 0.29 -16.62
C SER A 81 11.82 0.53 -17.09
N VAL A 82 11.57 1.70 -17.67
CA VAL A 82 10.26 2.00 -18.26
C VAL A 82 9.96 1.01 -19.37
N GLU A 83 10.97 0.64 -20.16
CA GLU A 83 10.88 -0.34 -21.25
C GLU A 83 10.34 -1.67 -20.73
N LYS A 84 10.95 -2.21 -19.67
CA LYS A 84 10.53 -3.47 -19.07
C LYS A 84 9.09 -3.41 -18.54
N VAL A 85 8.75 -2.34 -17.81
CA VAL A 85 7.38 -2.16 -17.28
C VAL A 85 6.35 -2.13 -18.40
N ILE A 86 6.63 -1.41 -19.48
CA ILE A 86 5.70 -1.28 -20.60
C ILE A 86 5.61 -2.58 -21.41
N GLU A 87 6.71 -3.30 -21.59
CA GLU A 87 6.72 -4.62 -22.22
C GLU A 87 5.85 -5.61 -21.45
N ASP A 88 6.08 -5.72 -20.14
CA ASP A 88 5.34 -6.60 -19.22
C ASP A 88 3.83 -6.29 -19.26
N LEU A 89 3.45 -5.00 -19.12
CA LEU A 89 2.05 -4.59 -19.09
C LEU A 89 1.35 -4.74 -20.45
N LYS A 90 2.07 -4.54 -21.56
CA LYS A 90 1.52 -4.83 -22.90
C LYS A 90 1.22 -6.30 -23.06
N TYR A 91 2.14 -7.17 -22.65
CA TYR A 91 1.92 -8.62 -22.70
C TYR A 91 0.71 -9.01 -21.86
N LEU A 92 0.64 -8.56 -20.59
CA LEU A 92 -0.44 -8.93 -19.68
C LEU A 92 -1.80 -8.41 -20.16
N LYS A 93 -1.90 -7.16 -20.62
CA LYS A 93 -3.13 -6.61 -21.19
C LYS A 93 -3.60 -7.40 -22.41
N ASN A 94 -2.68 -7.83 -23.27
CA ASN A 94 -3.03 -8.59 -24.48
C ASN A 94 -3.41 -10.05 -24.17
N LYS A 95 -2.80 -10.64 -23.14
CA LYS A 95 -3.14 -11.99 -22.66
C LYS A 95 -4.48 -11.99 -21.91
N TYR A 96 -4.75 -10.97 -21.11
CA TYR A 96 -5.94 -10.82 -20.30
C TYR A 96 -6.79 -9.64 -20.80
N LEU A 97 -7.51 -9.84 -21.91
CA LEU A 97 -8.22 -8.78 -22.62
C LEU A 97 -9.26 -8.02 -21.77
N GLU A 98 -9.86 -8.72 -20.81
CA GLU A 98 -10.84 -8.17 -19.86
C GLU A 98 -10.21 -7.24 -18.81
N THR A 99 -8.89 -7.02 -18.85
CA THR A 99 -8.17 -6.19 -17.85
C THR A 99 -8.87 -4.85 -17.67
N SER A 100 -9.39 -4.60 -16.47
CA SER A 100 -10.08 -3.36 -16.12
C SER A 100 -9.11 -2.32 -15.57
N LYS A 101 -8.14 -2.74 -14.76
CA LYS A 101 -7.27 -1.85 -13.98
C LYS A 101 -5.92 -2.48 -13.66
N ILE A 102 -4.89 -1.64 -13.54
CA ILE A 102 -3.56 -2.06 -13.05
C ILE A 102 -3.37 -1.58 -11.60
N TYR A 103 -2.92 -2.47 -10.72
CA TYR A 103 -2.57 -2.16 -9.33
C TYR A 103 -1.05 -2.25 -9.19
N PHE A 104 -0.41 -1.11 -8.98
CA PHE A 104 1.02 -1.10 -8.68
C PHE A 104 1.26 -1.40 -7.20
N LEU A 105 1.82 -2.57 -6.92
CA LEU A 105 2.12 -3.06 -5.57
C LEU A 105 3.51 -2.63 -5.05
N ASP A 106 4.06 -1.58 -5.66
CA ASP A 106 5.27 -0.94 -5.14
C ASP A 106 5.00 -0.43 -3.72
N PRO A 107 5.92 -0.62 -2.74
CA PRO A 107 5.74 -0.05 -1.41
C PRO A 107 5.52 1.48 -1.41
N ASP A 108 6.10 2.14 -2.42
CA ASP A 108 5.84 3.54 -2.75
C ASP A 108 6.15 3.76 -4.24
N PHE A 109 5.11 4.02 -5.05
CA PHE A 109 5.29 4.24 -6.48
C PHE A 109 5.98 5.58 -6.79
N PHE A 110 5.84 6.57 -5.90
CA PHE A 110 6.26 7.95 -6.10
C PHE A 110 7.76 8.16 -5.82
N VAL A 111 8.49 7.15 -5.35
CA VAL A 111 9.96 7.21 -5.21
C VAL A 111 10.68 7.34 -6.55
N LYS A 112 10.01 7.03 -7.66
CA LYS A 112 10.56 7.14 -9.02
C LYS A 112 10.78 8.62 -9.37
N THR A 113 11.79 8.88 -10.20
CA THR A 113 12.17 10.24 -10.60
C THR A 113 11.16 10.84 -11.58
N ASN A 114 11.10 12.17 -11.69
CA ASN A 114 10.21 12.84 -12.65
C ASN A 114 10.52 12.44 -14.11
N ASP A 115 11.79 12.20 -14.44
CA ASP A 115 12.20 11.70 -15.76
C ASP A 115 11.64 10.29 -16.03
N TRP A 116 11.77 9.38 -15.06
CA TRP A 116 11.20 8.03 -15.17
C TRP A 116 9.68 8.10 -15.31
N LEU A 117 9.02 8.89 -14.47
CA LEU A 117 7.55 9.03 -14.46
C LEU A 117 7.04 9.67 -15.75
N SER A 118 7.74 10.66 -16.30
CA SER A 118 7.39 11.29 -17.59
C SER A 118 7.50 10.30 -18.75
N LYS A 119 8.59 9.54 -18.82
CA LYS A 119 8.79 8.49 -19.83
C LYS A 119 7.75 7.38 -19.69
N PHE A 120 7.45 6.98 -18.45
CA PHE A 120 6.39 6.03 -18.15
C PHE A 120 5.04 6.55 -18.63
N ALA A 121 4.65 7.77 -18.25
CA ALA A 121 3.38 8.36 -18.65
C ALA A 121 3.21 8.40 -20.18
N GLN A 122 4.25 8.82 -20.91
CA GLN A 122 4.23 8.86 -22.38
C GLN A 122 4.02 7.47 -23.00
N LYS A 123 4.74 6.45 -22.52
CA LYS A 123 4.62 5.10 -23.08
C LYS A 123 3.36 4.37 -22.61
N TYR A 124 2.95 4.59 -21.36
CA TYR A 124 1.77 3.97 -20.76
C TYR A 124 0.49 4.43 -21.45
N THR A 125 0.36 5.74 -21.69
CA THR A 125 -0.75 6.34 -22.47
C THR A 125 -0.76 5.90 -23.93
N LYS A 126 0.40 5.56 -24.51
CA LYS A 126 0.46 5.04 -25.88
C LYS A 126 0.07 3.56 -25.96
N TYR A 127 0.58 2.72 -25.07
CA TYR A 127 0.53 1.26 -25.25
C TYR A 127 -0.40 0.52 -24.27
N VAL A 128 -0.55 1.00 -23.03
CA VAL A 128 -1.29 0.29 -21.98
C VAL A 128 -2.70 0.85 -21.82
N GLN A 129 -2.87 2.16 -21.63
CA GLN A 129 -4.18 2.84 -21.63
C GLN A 129 -5.21 2.19 -20.71
N LYS A 130 -4.80 1.81 -19.49
CA LYS A 130 -5.71 1.31 -18.45
C LYS A 130 -5.63 2.21 -17.24
N PRO A 131 -6.75 2.47 -16.54
CA PRO A 131 -6.67 3.15 -15.26
C PRO A 131 -5.76 2.36 -14.33
N PHE A 132 -5.04 3.06 -13.45
CA PHE A 132 -4.20 2.40 -12.47
C PHE A 132 -4.31 3.01 -11.09
N TRP A 133 -4.00 2.16 -10.12
CA TRP A 133 -3.91 2.49 -8.71
C TRP A 133 -2.49 2.29 -8.23
N ALA A 134 -2.06 3.09 -7.25
CA ALA A 134 -0.73 3.00 -6.67
C ALA A 134 -0.72 3.32 -5.16
N PHE A 135 0.29 2.78 -4.46
CA PHE A 135 0.66 3.26 -3.14
C PHE A 135 1.59 4.48 -3.23
N ALA A 136 1.47 5.39 -2.26
CA ALA A 136 2.43 6.46 -2.06
C ALA A 136 2.74 6.69 -0.60
N ASN A 137 3.99 7.06 -0.32
CA ASN A 137 4.33 7.71 0.93
C ASN A 137 4.09 9.23 0.78
N PRO A 138 3.47 9.90 1.77
CA PRO A 138 3.39 11.35 1.80
C PRO A 138 4.68 12.11 1.46
N PHE A 139 5.85 11.56 1.82
CA PHE A 139 7.15 12.19 1.55
C PHE A 139 7.56 12.26 0.09
N SER A 140 7.10 11.31 -0.72
CA SER A 140 7.51 11.18 -2.11
C SER A 140 6.57 11.91 -3.07
N ILE A 141 5.40 12.34 -2.57
CA ILE A 141 4.37 13.07 -3.32
C ILE A 141 4.82 14.51 -3.56
N THR A 142 4.83 14.88 -4.85
CA THR A 142 4.94 16.27 -5.30
C THR A 142 3.83 16.56 -6.30
N SER A 143 3.45 17.83 -6.42
CA SER A 143 2.44 18.26 -7.39
C SER A 143 2.81 17.82 -8.82
N GLU A 144 4.07 18.02 -9.23
CA GLU A 144 4.55 17.61 -10.56
C GLU A 144 4.36 16.11 -10.82
N LYS A 145 4.75 15.24 -9.87
CA LYS A 145 4.57 13.78 -10.02
C LYS A 145 3.11 13.38 -10.09
N ALA A 146 2.27 14.01 -9.27
CA ALA A 146 0.82 13.76 -9.27
C ALA A 146 0.20 14.12 -10.63
N HIS A 147 0.55 15.27 -11.21
CA HIS A 147 0.07 15.68 -12.53
C HIS A 147 0.54 14.74 -13.65
N ILE A 148 1.83 14.35 -13.64
CA ILE A 148 2.35 13.38 -14.61
C ILE A 148 1.56 12.06 -14.56
N LEU A 149 1.28 11.56 -13.36
CA LEU A 149 0.62 10.27 -13.19
C LEU A 149 -0.89 10.33 -13.41
N SER A 150 -1.57 11.39 -13.00
CA SER A 150 -2.99 11.61 -13.31
C SER A 150 -3.20 11.60 -14.83
N ASN A 151 -2.39 12.36 -15.58
CA ASN A 151 -2.43 12.35 -17.06
C ASN A 151 -2.11 10.99 -17.68
N ALA A 152 -1.38 10.12 -16.96
CA ALA A 152 -1.08 8.77 -17.41
C ALA A 152 -2.23 7.78 -17.18
N GLY A 153 -3.22 8.13 -16.35
CA GLY A 153 -4.33 7.26 -15.96
C GLY A 153 -4.32 6.80 -14.49
N LEU A 154 -3.56 7.45 -13.60
CA LEU A 154 -3.69 7.24 -12.15
C LEU A 154 -5.11 7.68 -11.76
N ASN A 155 -5.96 6.74 -11.35
CA ASN A 155 -7.34 7.04 -10.98
C ASN A 155 -7.62 6.86 -9.49
N GLU A 156 -6.78 6.11 -8.78
CA GLU A 156 -6.86 6.01 -7.32
C GLU A 156 -5.46 5.93 -6.70
N ILE A 157 -5.27 6.54 -5.53
CA ILE A 157 -4.03 6.53 -4.78
C ILE A 157 -4.30 6.09 -3.33
N GLN A 158 -3.42 5.25 -2.77
CA GLN A 158 -3.46 4.90 -1.35
C GLN A 158 -2.25 5.47 -0.62
N ILE A 159 -2.55 6.31 0.37
CA ILE A 159 -1.58 7.10 1.12
C ILE A 159 -1.62 6.64 2.56
N GLY A 160 -0.50 6.10 3.02
CA GLY A 160 -0.38 5.69 4.42
C GLY A 160 -0.10 6.87 5.34
N ILE A 161 -1.08 7.34 6.11
CA ILE A 161 -0.91 8.39 7.12
C ILE A 161 -0.56 7.82 8.50
N GLN A 162 -1.01 6.59 8.79
CA GLN A 162 -0.78 5.81 10.02
C GLN A 162 -1.41 6.41 11.29
N SER A 163 -1.12 7.66 11.63
CA SER A 163 -1.69 8.39 12.77
C SER A 163 -1.76 9.87 12.42
N GLY A 164 -2.69 10.62 13.01
CA GLY A 164 -2.66 12.09 12.96
C GLY A 164 -1.81 12.71 14.07
N SER A 165 -1.30 11.92 15.01
CA SER A 165 -0.34 12.41 15.99
C SER A 165 1.07 12.44 15.43
N GLU A 166 1.67 13.63 15.38
CA GLU A 166 3.10 13.77 15.06
C GLU A 166 3.99 12.97 16.02
N ARG A 167 3.62 12.90 17.30
CA ARG A 167 4.35 12.11 18.31
C ARG A 167 4.36 10.64 17.93
N THR A 168 3.19 10.06 17.67
CA THR A 168 3.06 8.65 17.27
C THR A 168 3.85 8.40 15.99
N ASN A 169 3.71 9.24 14.95
CA ASN A 169 4.46 9.04 13.72
C ASN A 169 5.97 9.13 13.93
N ARG A 170 6.45 10.19 14.60
CA ARG A 170 7.87 10.47 14.74
C ARG A 170 8.57 9.53 15.70
N GLU A 171 8.02 9.36 16.90
CA GLU A 171 8.68 8.67 18.01
C GLU A 171 8.41 7.17 17.98
N LEU A 172 7.22 6.76 17.52
CA LEU A 172 6.87 5.34 17.47
C LEU A 172 7.11 4.78 16.08
N TYR A 173 6.49 5.35 15.03
CA TYR A 173 6.51 4.78 13.68
C TYR A 173 7.76 5.12 12.87
N ASN A 174 8.64 5.99 13.38
CA ASN A 174 9.81 6.51 12.67
C ASN A 174 9.45 7.15 11.31
N ARG A 175 8.39 7.96 11.31
CA ARG A 175 7.87 8.72 10.16
C ARG A 175 7.79 10.20 10.52
N ARG A 176 8.35 11.08 9.69
CA ARG A 176 8.45 12.53 9.99
C ARG A 176 7.70 13.40 9.00
N PHE A 177 6.38 13.52 9.11
CA PHE A 177 5.60 14.46 8.30
C PHE A 177 4.86 15.44 9.19
N SER A 178 4.54 16.61 8.64
CA SER A 178 3.61 17.54 9.25
C SER A 178 2.21 17.31 8.70
N GLU A 179 1.21 17.71 9.49
CA GLU A 179 -0.19 17.65 9.10
C GLU A 179 -0.46 18.48 7.82
N GLU A 180 0.19 19.64 7.69
CA GLU A 180 0.06 20.50 6.51
C GLU A 180 0.50 19.78 5.25
N LYS A 181 1.58 18.99 5.32
CA LYS A 181 2.05 18.23 4.15
C LYS A 181 1.08 17.13 3.73
N LEU A 182 0.41 16.50 4.68
CA LEU A 182 -0.64 15.52 4.37
C LEU A 182 -1.84 16.19 3.69
N LEU A 183 -2.32 17.29 4.26
CA LEU A 183 -3.44 18.06 3.72
C LEU A 183 -3.14 18.56 2.29
N GLU A 184 -1.93 19.09 2.06
CA GLU A 184 -1.46 19.48 0.73
C GLU A 184 -1.46 18.30 -0.24
N SER A 185 -0.90 17.15 0.17
CA SER A 185 -0.80 15.96 -0.68
C SER A 185 -2.16 15.44 -1.12
N ILE A 186 -3.13 15.41 -0.20
CA ILE A 186 -4.49 14.93 -0.48
C ILE A 186 -5.25 15.90 -1.37
N LYS A 187 -5.10 17.21 -1.10
CA LYS A 187 -5.72 18.26 -1.92
C LYS A 187 -5.30 18.18 -3.39
N ILE A 188 -4.01 17.94 -3.66
CA ILE A 188 -3.51 17.76 -5.03
C ILE A 188 -4.28 16.67 -5.78
N PHE A 189 -4.51 15.51 -5.16
CA PHE A 189 -5.19 14.40 -5.83
C PHE A 189 -6.67 14.66 -6.07
N GLN A 190 -7.34 15.40 -5.18
CA GLN A 190 -8.74 15.77 -5.38
C GLN A 190 -8.93 16.80 -6.48
N GLU A 191 -8.02 17.78 -6.59
CA GLU A 191 -8.02 18.72 -7.71
C GLU A 191 -7.79 18.02 -9.06
N LEU A 192 -7.14 16.85 -9.04
CA LEU A 192 -6.88 16.01 -10.21
C LEU A 192 -7.93 14.91 -10.44
N ASP A 193 -9.04 14.91 -9.69
CA ASP A 193 -10.10 13.89 -9.73
C ASP A 193 -9.57 12.45 -9.54
N VAL A 194 -8.53 12.30 -8.72
CA VAL A 194 -7.95 11.01 -8.33
C VAL A 194 -8.55 10.58 -7.00
N GLY A 195 -9.16 9.39 -6.96
CA GLY A 195 -9.73 8.84 -5.74
C GLY A 195 -8.68 8.57 -4.66
N VAL A 196 -8.91 9.02 -3.43
CA VAL A 196 -7.92 8.91 -2.35
C VAL A 196 -8.35 7.83 -1.34
N TRP A 197 -7.41 6.94 -1.01
CA TRP A 197 -7.47 6.05 0.15
C TRP A 197 -6.45 6.51 1.19
N LEU A 198 -6.86 6.55 2.45
CA LEU A 198 -6.01 6.90 3.57
C LEU A 198 -5.89 5.70 4.51
N ASP A 199 -4.67 5.29 4.82
CA ASP A 199 -4.46 4.19 5.77
C ASP A 199 -4.06 4.71 7.14
N ILE A 200 -4.75 4.24 8.17
CA ILE A 200 -4.38 4.43 9.57
C ILE A 200 -4.05 3.10 10.24
N ILE A 201 -3.13 3.16 11.21
CA ILE A 201 -2.85 2.08 12.13
C ILE A 201 -3.52 2.41 13.45
N TYR A 202 -4.44 1.55 13.88
CA TYR A 202 -5.11 1.64 15.17
C TYR A 202 -4.67 0.48 16.08
N ASP A 203 -5.22 0.43 17.30
CA ASP A 203 -4.92 -0.62 18.28
C ASP A 203 -3.45 -0.69 18.68
N ASN A 204 -2.84 0.49 18.79
CA ASN A 204 -1.47 0.68 19.17
C ASN A 204 -1.35 0.82 20.71
N PRO A 205 -0.63 -0.07 21.42
CA PRO A 205 -0.56 -0.06 22.88
C PRO A 205 0.16 1.18 23.44
N TRP A 206 0.95 1.87 22.62
CA TRP A 206 1.67 3.09 23.00
C TRP A 206 0.95 4.37 22.57
N GLU A 207 -0.24 4.27 21.97
CA GLU A 207 -1.04 5.43 21.59
C GLU A 207 -1.80 5.97 22.81
N ARG A 208 -1.70 7.29 23.01
CA ARG A 208 -2.42 8.00 24.07
C ARG A 208 -3.78 8.46 23.55
N LYS A 209 -4.69 8.77 24.45
CA LYS A 209 -6.02 9.28 24.06
C LYS A 209 -5.90 10.55 23.21
N GLU A 210 -4.99 11.45 23.55
CA GLU A 210 -4.75 12.69 22.83
C GLU A 210 -4.18 12.45 21.42
N ASP A 211 -3.44 11.36 21.21
CA ASP A 211 -2.93 10.99 19.89
C ASP A 211 -4.05 10.49 18.98
N LEU A 212 -5.00 9.77 19.58
CA LEU A 212 -6.20 9.29 18.89
C LEU A 212 -7.10 10.46 18.47
N GLU A 213 -7.34 11.40 19.38
CA GLU A 213 -8.10 12.62 19.10
C GLU A 213 -7.46 13.43 17.95
N LYS A 214 -6.13 13.54 17.92
CA LYS A 214 -5.42 14.16 16.78
C LYS A 214 -5.65 13.42 15.47
N THR A 215 -5.67 12.08 15.50
CA THR A 215 -5.97 11.26 14.32
C THR A 215 -7.37 11.51 13.80
N ILE A 216 -8.36 11.53 14.68
CA ILE A 216 -9.76 11.82 14.33
C ILE A 216 -9.90 13.23 13.78
N ASN A 217 -9.37 14.24 14.48
CA ASN A 217 -9.45 15.64 14.06
C ASN A 217 -8.79 15.86 12.68
N LEU A 218 -7.67 15.20 12.41
CA LEU A 218 -7.02 15.25 11.11
C LEU A 218 -7.91 14.62 10.02
N ILE A 219 -8.52 13.46 10.29
CA ILE A 219 -9.41 12.78 9.35
C ILE A 219 -10.63 13.66 9.00
N GLU A 220 -11.22 14.33 9.99
CA GLU A 220 -12.34 15.25 9.76
C GLU A 220 -11.97 16.45 8.88
N ARG A 221 -10.71 16.90 8.95
CA ARG A 221 -10.17 18.02 8.18
C ARG A 221 -9.78 17.63 6.76
N PHE A 222 -9.60 16.34 6.45
CA PHE A 222 -9.28 15.96 5.09
C PHE A 222 -10.42 16.35 4.16
N PRO A 223 -10.10 16.94 3.00
CA PRO A 223 -11.13 17.26 2.05
C PRO A 223 -11.75 15.94 1.55
N LYS A 224 -13.04 15.96 1.20
CA LYS A 224 -13.89 14.77 0.95
C LYS A 224 -14.31 14.75 -0.53
N PRO A 225 -14.55 13.59 -1.14
CA PRO A 225 -14.55 12.25 -0.54
C PRO A 225 -13.15 11.61 -0.44
N PHE A 226 -13.00 10.69 0.50
CA PHE A 226 -11.87 9.73 0.57
C PHE A 226 -12.38 8.40 1.13
N LYS A 227 -11.61 7.33 0.92
CA LYS A 227 -11.82 6.02 1.53
C LYS A 227 -10.84 5.84 2.69
N LEU A 228 -11.27 5.22 3.78
CA LEU A 228 -10.44 5.00 4.95
C LEU A 228 -10.11 3.51 5.09
N GLY A 229 -8.83 3.16 5.02
CA GLY A 229 -8.30 1.86 5.38
C GLY A 229 -7.87 1.85 6.85
N THR A 230 -8.42 0.94 7.65
CA THR A 230 -8.06 0.80 9.06
C THR A 230 -7.36 -0.52 9.29
N PHE A 231 -6.17 -0.47 9.90
CA PHE A 231 -5.34 -1.65 10.17
C PHE A 231 -4.96 -1.68 11.64
N ALA A 232 -5.19 -2.79 12.32
CA ALA A 232 -4.68 -2.97 13.68
C ALA A 232 -3.14 -3.08 13.64
N LEU A 233 -2.45 -2.51 14.63
CA LEU A 233 -1.00 -2.60 14.72
C LEU A 233 -0.59 -4.07 14.84
N SER A 234 0.10 -4.56 13.80
CA SER A 234 0.65 -5.90 13.77
C SER A 234 2.14 -5.87 14.14
N PHE A 235 2.55 -6.76 15.02
CA PHE A 235 3.94 -6.91 15.44
C PHE A 235 4.64 -7.94 14.56
N PHE A 236 5.28 -7.47 13.51
CA PHE A 236 6.05 -8.33 12.65
C PHE A 236 7.42 -8.65 13.25
N GLU A 237 7.79 -9.92 13.29
CA GLU A 237 9.08 -10.38 13.82
C GLU A 237 10.24 -9.55 13.26
N LYS A 238 11.20 -9.23 14.13
CA LYS A 238 12.44 -8.51 13.83
C LYS A 238 12.27 -7.06 13.38
N THR A 239 11.06 -6.51 13.50
CA THR A 239 10.86 -5.06 13.37
C THR A 239 11.15 -4.34 14.69
N PRO A 240 11.57 -3.06 14.68
CA PRO A 240 11.82 -2.33 15.92
C PRO A 240 10.63 -2.29 16.90
N LEU A 241 9.39 -2.25 16.40
CA LEU A 241 8.22 -2.32 17.28
C LEU A 241 7.99 -3.71 17.88
N TYR A 242 8.31 -4.77 17.15
CA TYR A 242 8.26 -6.12 17.70
C TYR A 242 9.27 -6.28 18.85
N GLU A 243 10.52 -5.84 18.65
CA GLU A 243 11.54 -5.88 19.70
C GLU A 243 11.16 -5.04 20.92
N LYS A 244 10.56 -3.85 20.69
CA LYS A 244 10.03 -3.00 21.76
C LYS A 244 8.89 -3.69 22.52
N ALA A 245 7.95 -4.34 21.83
CA ALA A 245 6.84 -5.06 22.45
C ALA A 245 7.34 -6.21 23.34
N LEU A 246 8.28 -7.02 22.83
CA LEU A 246 8.89 -8.10 23.61
C LEU A 246 9.57 -7.59 24.88
N LYS A 247 10.35 -6.51 24.76
CA LYS A 247 11.06 -5.89 25.89
C LYS A 247 10.12 -5.39 26.98
N GLU A 248 8.92 -4.94 26.61
CA GLU A 248 7.92 -4.39 27.52
C GLU A 248 6.88 -5.44 27.97
N GLY A 249 7.04 -6.70 27.59
CA GLY A 249 6.13 -7.78 27.97
C GLY A 249 4.74 -7.67 27.34
N ILE A 250 4.61 -6.96 26.21
CA ILE A 250 3.36 -6.87 25.46
C ILE A 250 3.12 -8.19 24.73
N GLN A 251 1.91 -8.73 24.85
CA GLN A 251 1.52 -9.95 24.15
C GLN A 251 1.49 -9.70 22.64
N VAL A 252 2.38 -10.37 21.90
CA VAL A 252 2.41 -10.38 20.45
C VAL A 252 1.62 -11.59 19.95
N LEU A 253 0.43 -11.36 19.40
CA LEU A 253 -0.36 -12.41 18.76
C LEU A 253 0.28 -12.81 17.43
N ARG A 254 0.28 -14.11 17.09
CA ARG A 254 0.79 -14.58 15.79
C ARG A 254 -0.21 -14.26 14.67
N LYS A 255 0.31 -14.17 13.45
CA LYS A 255 -0.40 -13.67 12.25
C LYS A 255 -1.65 -14.48 11.88
N ASP A 256 -1.67 -15.75 12.24
CA ASP A 256 -2.79 -16.69 12.14
C ASP A 256 -3.95 -16.37 13.10
N GLU A 257 -3.67 -15.65 14.20
CA GLU A 257 -4.69 -15.09 15.10
C GLU A 257 -5.04 -13.64 14.72
N SER A 258 -4.18 -12.89 14.02
CA SER A 258 -4.37 -11.45 13.70
C SER A 258 -5.56 -11.10 12.80
N LEU A 259 -6.22 -12.09 12.19
CA LEU A 259 -7.50 -11.91 11.50
C LEU A 259 -8.67 -11.75 12.50
N ASN A 260 -8.46 -12.07 13.77
CA ASN A 260 -9.41 -11.86 14.84
C ASN A 260 -8.72 -11.15 16.02
N PHE A 261 -9.40 -10.15 16.58
CA PHE A 261 -9.17 -9.51 17.88
C PHE A 261 -8.42 -8.18 17.92
N HIS A 262 -9.26 -7.17 18.13
CA HIS A 262 -9.07 -6.01 18.99
C HIS A 262 -8.35 -6.37 20.31
N THR A 263 -7.23 -5.71 20.61
CA THR A 263 -6.51 -5.86 21.89
C THR A 263 -7.18 -5.14 23.06
N ARG A 264 -8.30 -4.42 22.83
CA ARG A 264 -9.08 -3.76 23.90
C ARG A 264 -10.57 -4.08 23.79
N LYS A 265 -11.19 -4.46 24.93
CA LYS A 265 -12.65 -4.60 25.12
C LYS A 265 -13.44 -3.29 24.94
N SER A 266 -12.74 -2.16 24.77
CA SER A 266 -13.28 -0.86 24.39
C SER A 266 -12.32 -0.27 23.34
N SER A 267 -12.46 -0.70 22.09
CA SER A 267 -11.45 -0.43 21.07
C SER A 267 -11.84 0.79 20.24
N PHE A 268 -10.85 1.36 19.55
CA PHE A 268 -11.01 2.38 18.53
C PHE A 268 -12.23 2.22 17.61
N ASN A 269 -12.70 0.99 17.37
CA ASN A 269 -13.94 0.74 16.65
C ASN A 269 -15.17 1.37 17.30
N ASP A 270 -15.30 1.42 18.63
CA ASP A 270 -16.46 2.04 19.28
C ASP A 270 -16.46 3.56 19.02
N ASN A 271 -15.30 4.21 19.15
CA ASN A 271 -15.15 5.65 18.87
C ASN A 271 -15.25 5.95 17.37
N LEU A 272 -14.66 5.13 16.49
CA LEU A 272 -14.74 5.29 15.04
C LEU A 272 -16.16 5.03 14.54
N ASN A 273 -16.84 4.00 15.04
CA ASN A 273 -18.24 3.72 14.74
C ASN A 273 -19.16 4.81 15.28
N GLU A 274 -18.84 5.41 16.43
CA GLU A 274 -19.57 6.56 16.96
C GLU A 274 -19.41 7.78 16.04
N ILE A 275 -18.19 8.05 15.55
CA ILE A 275 -17.91 9.15 14.60
C ILE A 275 -18.59 8.90 13.24
N ILE A 276 -18.54 7.67 12.72
CA ILE A 276 -19.27 7.24 11.51
C ILE A 276 -20.78 7.40 11.72
N ARG A 277 -21.32 6.97 12.88
CA ARG A 277 -22.74 7.15 13.24
C ARG A 277 -23.16 8.61 13.35
N GLN A 278 -22.25 9.49 13.76
CA GLN A 278 -22.48 10.93 13.82
C GLN A 278 -22.42 11.61 12.43
N GLY A 279 -22.15 10.87 11.35
CA GLY A 279 -22.10 11.40 9.99
C GLY A 279 -20.93 12.36 9.74
N ARG A 280 -19.86 12.26 10.54
CA ARG A 280 -18.68 13.15 10.46
C ARG A 280 -17.63 12.64 9.46
N ILE A 281 -17.74 11.37 9.07
CA ILE A 281 -16.98 10.67 8.02
C ILE A 281 -17.97 10.00 7.07
#